data_AF-A0A956RJI7-F1
#
_entry.id   AF-A0A956RJI7-F1
#
_cell.length_a   1.000
_cell.length_b   1.000
_cell.length_c   1.000
_cell.angle_alpha   90.00
_cell.angle_beta   90.00
_cell.angle_gamma   90.00
#
_symmetry.space_group_name_H-M   'P 1'
#
loop_
_entity.id
_entity.type
_entity.pdbx_description
1 polymer ?
#
loop_
_entity_poly.entity_id
_entity_poly.type
_entity_poly.pdbx_seq_one_letter_code
_entity_poly.pdbx_strand_id
1 'polypeptide(L)'
;MIRLAVIADPHHHDTGWVPVGTGLPGAIRSYADTAASTRVFNESGPAFRAALDRAVSEGARHLLLVGDLTDDGQTPNISSAIALLDEYRRRHGLRVFST
;
A
#
# COMPACT_ATOMS: atom_id res chain seq x y z
N MET A 1 10.64 -24.57 -7.66
CA MET A 1 9.46 -24.51 -6.76
C MET A 1 8.78 -23.17 -6.98
N ILE A 2 7.46 -23.14 -7.18
CA ILE A 2 6.70 -21.88 -7.29
C ILE A 2 6.52 -21.30 -5.89
N ARG A 3 6.76 -20.00 -5.73
CA ARG A 3 6.54 -19.27 -4.47
C ARG A 3 5.49 -18.18 -4.71
N LEU A 4 4.47 -18.19 -3.87
CA LEU A 4 3.37 -17.23 -3.87
C LEU A 4 3.51 -16.35 -2.63
N ALA A 5 3.23 -15.07 -2.77
CA ALA A 5 3.01 -14.18 -1.65
C ALA A 5 1.50 -13.90 -1.55
N VAL A 6 0.99 -13.87 -0.32
CA VAL A 6 -0.38 -13.41 -0.02
C VAL A 6 -0.24 -12.23 0.91
N ILE A 7 -0.74 -11.07 0.49
CA ILE A 7 -0.80 -9.86 1.31
C ILE A 7 -2.26 -9.46 1.42
N ALA A 8 -2.71 -9.24 2.65
CA ALA A 8 -4.08 -8.86 2.94
C ALA A 8 -4.17 -7.46 3.53
N ASP A 9 -5.23 -6.74 3.17
CA ASP A 9 -5.66 -5.48 3.79
C ASP A 9 -4.52 -4.47 4.03
N PRO A 10 -3.72 -4.13 3.00
CA PRO A 10 -2.60 -3.20 3.18
C PRO A 10 -3.07 -1.79 3.53
N HIS A 11 -4.33 -1.43 3.25
CA HIS A 11 -4.91 -0.11 3.57
C HIS A 11 -3.97 1.05 3.17
N HIS A 12 -3.39 0.96 1.96
CA HIS A 12 -2.38 1.87 1.48
C HIS A 12 -2.88 3.31 1.53
N HIS A 13 -2.14 4.14 2.26
CA HIS A 13 -2.46 5.55 2.49
C HIS A 13 -1.31 6.42 2.01
N ASP A 14 -1.60 7.33 1.08
CA ASP A 14 -0.61 8.24 0.52
C ASP A 14 -0.45 9.48 1.41
N THR A 15 0.45 9.39 2.39
CA THR A 15 0.79 10.51 3.26
C THR A 15 1.43 11.69 2.52
N GLY A 16 1.99 11.45 1.33
CA GLY A 16 2.60 12.47 0.48
C GLY A 16 1.61 13.28 -0.34
N TRP A 17 0.35 12.83 -0.46
CA TRP A 17 -0.67 13.58 -1.17
C TRP A 17 -1.04 14.86 -0.40
N VAL A 18 -1.04 15.99 -1.10
CA VAL A 18 -1.37 17.30 -0.52
C VAL A 18 -2.79 17.71 -0.93
N PRO A 19 -3.74 17.79 0.01
CA PRO A 19 -5.10 18.22 -0.30
C PRO A 19 -5.16 19.71 -0.63
N VAL A 20 -5.58 20.01 -1.87
CA VAL A 20 -5.73 21.39 -2.34
C VAL A 20 -6.71 22.18 -1.48
N GLY A 21 -6.36 23.41 -1.13
CA GLY A 21 -7.24 24.32 -0.38
C GLY A 21 -7.29 24.07 1.13
N THR A 22 -6.53 23.11 1.67
CA THR A 22 -6.53 22.81 3.11
C THR A 22 -5.38 23.45 3.88
N GLY A 23 -4.29 23.83 3.21
CA GLY A 23 -3.06 24.31 3.85
C GLY A 23 -2.26 23.22 4.57
N LEU A 24 -2.66 21.95 4.46
CA LEU A 24 -1.94 20.83 5.05
C LEU A 24 -0.68 20.49 4.22
N PRO A 25 0.41 20.04 4.86
CA PRO A 25 1.65 19.66 4.16
C PRO A 25 1.59 18.26 3.53
N GLY A 26 0.51 17.51 3.78
CA GLY A 26 0.30 16.15 3.33
C GLY A 26 -0.92 15.54 4.00
N ALA A 27 -1.31 14.33 3.60
CA ALA A 27 -2.48 13.63 4.11
C ALA A 27 -2.18 12.88 5.43
N ILE A 28 -1.31 13.42 6.28
CA ILE A 28 -0.86 12.76 7.51
C ILE A 28 -1.99 12.78 8.55
N ARG A 29 -2.24 11.64 9.20
CA ARG A 29 -3.16 11.52 10.33
C ARG A 29 -2.48 11.93 11.64
N SER A 30 -3.24 12.54 12.53
CA SER A 30 -2.72 12.91 13.85
C SER A 30 -2.40 11.65 14.67
N TYR A 31 -1.52 11.79 15.67
CA TYR A 31 -1.26 10.68 16.60
C TYR A 31 -2.54 10.25 17.33
N ALA A 32 -3.43 11.19 17.65
CA ALA A 32 -4.71 10.88 18.29
C ALA A 32 -5.62 10.02 17.39
N ASP A 33 -5.73 10.36 16.11
CA ASP A 33 -6.51 9.57 15.14
C ASP A 33 -5.94 8.17 14.97
N THR A 34 -4.61 8.05 14.86
CA THR A 34 -3.93 6.75 14.78
C THR A 34 -4.11 5.93 16.05
N ALA A 35 -3.98 6.54 17.23
CA ALA A 35 -4.13 5.84 18.52
C ALA A 35 -5.58 5.41 18.79
N ALA A 36 -6.56 6.11 18.24
CA ALA A 36 -7.98 5.75 18.32
C ALA A 36 -8.40 4.71 17.25
N SER A 37 -7.53 4.41 16.30
CA SER A 37 -7.79 3.49 15.20
C SER A 37 -7.29 2.08 15.51
N THR A 38 -7.92 1.09 14.89
CA THR A 38 -7.38 -0.29 14.82
C THR A 38 -6.38 -0.45 13.68
N ARG A 39 -6.11 0.61 12.91
CA ARG A 39 -5.24 0.63 11.72
C ARG A 39 -4.08 1.61 11.87
N VAL A 40 -3.00 1.32 11.16
CA VAL A 40 -1.79 2.16 11.08
C VAL A 40 -1.83 3.03 9.83
N PHE A 41 -2.36 4.26 9.91
CA PHE A 41 -2.56 5.10 8.73
C PHE A 41 -1.25 5.59 8.11
N ASN A 42 -0.39 6.24 8.90
CA ASN A 42 0.78 6.92 8.36
C ASN A 42 1.86 5.94 7.89
N GLU A 43 1.84 4.73 8.44
CA GLU A 43 2.79 3.67 8.20
C GLU A 43 2.31 2.64 7.17
N SER A 44 1.04 2.65 6.74
CA SER A 44 0.50 1.60 5.86
C SER A 44 1.22 1.52 4.52
N GLY A 45 1.51 2.67 3.87
CA GLY A 45 2.27 2.71 2.63
C GLY A 45 3.69 2.13 2.76
N PRO A 46 4.52 2.61 3.71
CA PRO A 46 5.82 2.01 4.02
C PRO A 46 5.75 0.52 4.38
N ALA A 47 4.76 0.10 5.16
CA ALA A 47 4.57 -1.30 5.54
C ALA A 47 4.23 -2.18 4.33
N PHE A 48 3.37 -1.70 3.43
CA PHE A 48 3.03 -2.41 2.21
C PHE A 48 4.24 -2.57 1.29
N ARG A 49 5.04 -1.51 1.11
CA ARG A 49 6.33 -1.59 0.38
C ARG A 49 7.26 -2.63 1.00
N ALA A 50 7.43 -2.62 2.32
CA ALA A 50 8.29 -3.59 3.00
C ALA A 50 7.79 -5.04 2.83
N ALA A 51 6.47 -5.26 2.81
CA ALA A 51 5.89 -6.57 2.52
C ALA A 51 6.16 -7.03 1.08
N LEU A 52 6.07 -6.12 0.10
CA LEU A 52 6.43 -6.39 -1.30
C LEU A 52 7.93 -6.71 -1.45
N ASP A 53 8.81 -5.96 -0.78
CA ASP A 53 10.25 -6.21 -0.75
C ASP A 53 10.55 -7.59 -0.17
N ARG A 54 9.87 -7.96 0.93
CA ARG A 54 10.03 -9.29 1.53
C ARG A 54 9.55 -10.39 0.58
N ALA A 55 8.41 -10.21 -0.07
CA ALA A 55 7.90 -11.18 -1.05
C ALA A 55 8.90 -11.41 -2.21
N VAL A 56 9.45 -10.34 -2.77
CA VAL A 56 10.42 -10.42 -3.86
C VAL A 56 11.73 -11.07 -3.42
N SER A 57 12.26 -10.70 -2.24
CA SER A 57 13.51 -11.26 -1.71
C SER A 57 13.39 -12.74 -1.35
N GLU A 58 12.22 -13.20 -0.93
CA GLU A 58 11.91 -14.63 -0.75
C GLU A 58 11.71 -15.38 -2.07
N GLY A 59 11.75 -14.68 -3.21
CA GLY A 59 11.65 -15.28 -4.54
C GLY A 59 10.22 -15.45 -5.05
N ALA A 60 9.23 -14.80 -4.44
CA ALA A 60 7.87 -14.80 -5.00
C ALA A 60 7.84 -14.02 -6.33
N ARG A 61 7.02 -14.51 -7.26
CA ARG A 61 6.72 -13.85 -8.55
C ARG A 61 5.23 -13.64 -8.78
N HIS A 62 4.40 -14.26 -7.95
CA HIS A 62 2.95 -14.11 -7.98
C HIS A 62 2.51 -13.61 -6.60
N LEU A 63 1.82 -12.50 -6.57
CA LEU A 63 1.24 -11.88 -5.39
C LEU A 63 -0.28 -11.98 -5.49
N LEU A 64 -0.90 -12.62 -4.50
CA LEU A 64 -2.32 -12.52 -4.26
C LEU A 64 -2.53 -11.36 -3.30
N LEU A 65 -3.18 -10.32 -3.79
CA LEU A 65 -3.62 -9.19 -3.00
C LEU A 65 -5.09 -9.40 -2.66
N VAL A 66 -5.39 -9.64 -1.40
CA VAL A 66 -6.72 -10.03 -0.93
C VAL A 66 -7.25 -9.03 0.09
N GLY A 67 -8.45 -8.50 -0.11
CA GLY A 67 -8.98 -7.46 0.79
C GLY A 67 -8.41 -6.06 0.51
N ASP A 68 -8.67 -5.15 1.44
CA ASP A 68 -8.75 -3.72 1.21
C ASP A 68 -7.39 -3.09 0.83
N LEU A 69 -7.16 -2.88 -0.47
CA LEU A 69 -5.94 -2.23 -0.98
C LEU A 69 -5.77 -0.82 -0.40
N THR A 70 -6.88 -0.11 -0.21
CA THR A 70 -6.95 1.24 0.37
C THR A 70 -8.18 1.31 1.27
N ASP A 71 -8.18 2.17 2.29
CA ASP A 71 -9.30 2.30 3.25
C ASP A 71 -10.64 2.69 2.59
N ASP A 72 -10.74 3.91 2.03
CA ASP A 72 -12.03 4.43 1.55
C ASP A 72 -12.09 4.62 0.03
N GLY A 73 -11.16 3.99 -0.69
CA GLY A 73 -11.09 4.10 -2.15
C GLY A 73 -10.79 5.53 -2.64
N GLN A 74 -10.15 6.36 -1.83
CA GLN A 74 -9.80 7.72 -2.26
C GLN A 74 -8.85 7.65 -3.47
N THR A 75 -9.14 8.44 -4.50
CA THR A 75 -8.35 8.46 -5.74
C THR A 75 -6.83 8.61 -5.52
N PRO A 76 -6.33 9.48 -4.61
CA PRO A 76 -4.90 9.58 -4.34
C PRO A 76 -4.29 8.28 -3.82
N ASN A 77 -4.95 7.64 -2.86
CA ASN A 77 -4.52 6.39 -2.26
C ASN A 77 -4.48 5.26 -3.30
N ILE A 78 -5.53 5.13 -4.11
CA ILE A 78 -5.59 4.14 -5.20
C ILE A 78 -4.47 4.38 -6.22
N SER A 79 -4.30 5.62 -6.65
CA SER A 79 -3.29 5.97 -7.66
C SER A 79 -1.88 5.69 -7.16
N SER A 80 -1.61 6.03 -5.90
CA SER A 80 -0.33 5.76 -5.23
C SER A 80 -0.07 4.24 -5.07
N ALA A 81 -1.08 3.47 -4.67
CA ALA A 81 -0.98 2.02 -4.53
C ALA A 81 -0.73 1.33 -5.89
N ILE A 82 -1.44 1.73 -6.95
CA ILE A 82 -1.23 1.20 -8.30
C ILE A 82 0.17 1.54 -8.81
N ALA A 83 0.64 2.77 -8.63
CA ALA A 83 1.98 3.18 -9.02
C ALA A 83 3.06 2.35 -8.31
N LEU A 84 2.87 2.06 -7.02
CA LEU A 84 3.74 1.15 -6.27
C LEU A 84 3.72 -0.26 -6.89
N LEU A 85 2.56 -0.85 -7.12
CA LEU A 85 2.46 -2.19 -7.72
C LEU A 85 3.07 -2.26 -9.13
N ASP A 86 2.91 -1.21 -9.94
CA ASP A 86 3.51 -1.09 -11.27
C ASP A 86 5.04 -0.99 -11.21
N GLU A 87 5.58 -0.33 -10.18
CA GLU A 87 7.01 -0.34 -9.89
C GLU A 87 7.52 -1.79 -9.72
N TYR A 88 6.84 -2.60 -8.90
CA TYR A 88 7.24 -3.98 -8.64
C TYR A 88 7.01 -4.92 -9.83
N ARG A 89 5.93 -4.71 -10.60
CA ARG A 89 5.70 -5.39 -11.88
C ARG A 89 6.88 -5.18 -12.82
N ARG A 90 7.31 -3.93 -13.02
CA ARG A 90 8.39 -3.56 -13.94
C ARG A 90 9.77 -3.99 -13.44
N ARG A 91 10.08 -3.78 -12.15
CA ARG A 91 11.43 -4.05 -11.60
C ARG A 91 11.68 -5.52 -11.31
N HIS A 92 10.64 -6.27 -10.92
CA HIS A 92 10.80 -7.63 -10.38
C HIS A 92 9.98 -8.68 -11.14
N GLY A 93 9.20 -8.29 -12.15
CA GLY A 93 8.31 -9.21 -12.87
C GLY A 93 7.19 -9.75 -11.98
N LEU A 94 6.81 -9.01 -10.93
CA LEU A 94 5.78 -9.43 -9.99
C LEU A 94 4.42 -9.41 -10.69
N ARG A 95 3.71 -10.55 -10.68
CA ARG A 95 2.34 -10.66 -11.19
C ARG A 95 1.38 -10.52 -10.02
N VAL A 96 0.52 -9.52 -10.07
CA VAL A 96 -0.41 -9.19 -8.99
C VAL A 96 -1.81 -9.59 -9.41
N PHE A 97 -2.49 -10.34 -8.55
CA PHE A 97 -3.88 -10.77 -8.71
C PHE A 97 -4.68 -10.15 -7.57
N SER A 98 -5.70 -9.35 -7.90
CA SER A 98 -6.70 -8.88 -6.95
C SER A 98 -8.10 -9.04 -7.56
N THR A 99 -9.13 -8.98 -6.72
CA THR A 99 -10.53 -8.87 -7.12
C THR A 99 -10.96 -7.43 -7.30
#